data_AF-A0A7C1FS92-F1
#
_entry.id   AF-A0A7C1FS92-F1
#
_cell.length_a   1.000
_cell.length_b   1.000
_cell.length_c   1.000
_cell.angle_alpha   90.00
_cell.angle_beta   90.00
_cell.angle_gamma   90.00
#
_symmetry.space_group_name_H-M   'P 1'
#
loop_
_entity.id
_entity.type
_entity.pdbx_description
1 polymer ?
#
loop_
_entity_poly.entity_id
_entity_poly.type
_entity_poly.pdbx_seq_one_letter_code
_entity_poly.pdbx_strand_id
1 'polypeptide(L)'
;MTAQAKTHRLFDVKIIRQALVDAFVKLDPREQVGNPVMLTVYVGSLFTTALFVRSLAVGGEESPWFILAVSVWLWFTVLFANFAEAMAEARGKAQADALRRAR
;
A
#
# COMPACT_ATOMS: atom_id res chain seq x y z
N MET A 1 18.04 36.86 -19.56
CA MET A 1 17.44 36.32 -18.32
C MET A 1 16.70 35.03 -18.69
N THR A 2 17.39 33.89 -18.63
CA THR A 2 16.82 32.58 -18.99
C THR A 2 15.93 32.09 -17.86
N ALA A 3 14.61 32.14 -18.05
CA ALA A 3 13.66 31.54 -17.14
C ALA A 3 13.85 30.01 -17.19
N GLN A 4 14.47 29.44 -16.14
CA GLN A 4 14.50 28.00 -15.94
C GLN A 4 13.06 27.52 -15.72
N ALA A 5 12.47 26.88 -16.73
CA ALA A 5 11.27 26.08 -16.56
C ALA A 5 11.61 24.91 -15.63
N LYS A 6 11.23 25.03 -14.35
CA LYS A 6 11.32 23.97 -13.36
C LYS A 6 10.51 22.78 -13.90
N THR A 7 11.19 21.78 -14.44
CA THR A 7 10.56 20.55 -14.94
C THR A 7 9.78 19.95 -13.78
N HIS A 8 8.45 20.10 -13.79
CA HIS A 8 7.56 19.40 -12.88
C HIS A 8 7.73 17.90 -13.18
N ARG A 9 8.63 17.24 -12.44
CA ARG A 9 8.84 15.81 -12.61
C ARG A 9 7.55 15.13 -12.18
N LEU A 10 6.85 14.54 -13.16
CA LEU A 10 5.67 13.68 -12.96
C LEU A 10 5.90 12.56 -11.93
N PHE A 11 7.17 12.29 -11.65
CA PHE A 11 7.70 11.42 -10.60
C PHE A 11 8.53 12.25 -9.62
N ASP A 12 7.86 12.99 -8.74
CA ASP A 12 8.55 13.54 -7.58
C ASP A 12 8.88 12.37 -6.65
N VAL A 13 10.16 12.01 -6.59
CA VAL A 13 10.69 10.93 -5.74
C VAL A 13 10.25 11.11 -4.29
N LYS A 14 10.05 12.37 -3.85
CA LYS A 14 9.53 12.67 -2.52
C LYS A 14 8.09 12.18 -2.34
N ILE A 15 7.22 12.37 -3.33
CA ILE A 15 5.83 11.92 -3.30
C ILE A 15 5.77 10.39 -3.27
N ILE A 16 6.57 9.72 -4.10
CA ILE A 16 6.61 8.25 -4.15
C ILE A 16 7.11 7.68 -2.82
N ARG A 17 8.18 8.24 -2.26
CA ARG A 17 8.73 7.80 -0.98
C ARG A 17 7.72 7.98 0.15
N GLN A 18 7.00 9.10 0.15
CA GLN A 18 5.97 9.36 1.16
C GLN A 18 4.80 8.38 1.01
N ALA A 19 4.30 8.18 -0.22
CA ALA A 19 3.23 7.23 -0.48
C ALA A 19 3.62 5.78 -0.14
N LEU A 20 4.90 5.40 -0.30
CA LEU A 20 5.41 4.10 0.15
C LEU A 20 5.29 3.96 1.67
N VAL A 21 5.73 4.96 2.43
CA VAL A 21 5.62 4.93 3.91
C VAL A 21 4.15 4.90 4.32
N ASP A 22 3.33 5.76 3.71
CA ASP A 22 1.90 5.84 3.98
C ASP A 22 1.20 4.51 3.67
N ALA A 23 1.61 3.77 2.63
CA ALA A 23 1.04 2.46 2.31
C ALA A 23 1.17 1.43 3.44
N PHE A 24 2.29 1.47 4.17
CA PHE A 24 2.51 0.63 5.36
C PHE A 24 1.74 1.16 6.58
N VAL A 25 1.60 2.48 6.74
CA VAL A 25 0.78 3.07 7.82
C VAL A 25 -0.69 2.70 7.65
N LYS A 26 -1.19 2.71 6.41
CA LYS A 26 -2.55 2.28 6.04
C LYS A 26 -2.84 0.79 6.23
N LEU A 27 -1.86 -0.01 6.66
CA LEU A 27 -2.12 -1.39 7.12
C LEU A 27 -2.82 -1.45 8.48
N ASP A 28 -2.98 -0.33 9.19
CA ASP A 28 -3.78 -0.30 10.40
C ASP A 28 -5.21 -0.79 10.09
N PRO A 29 -5.73 -1.82 10.78
CA PRO A 29 -7.05 -2.36 10.53
C PRO A 29 -8.15 -1.29 10.62
N ARG A 30 -7.94 -0.21 11.38
CA ARG A 30 -8.89 0.91 11.49
C ARG A 30 -9.10 1.65 10.17
N GLU A 31 -8.06 1.78 9.35
CA GLU A 31 -8.17 2.41 8.02
C GLU A 31 -8.83 1.47 7.02
N GLN A 32 -8.58 0.17 7.16
CA GLN A 32 -9.17 -0.86 6.28
C GLN A 32 -10.69 -1.01 6.45
N VAL A 33 -11.27 -0.68 7.61
CA VAL A 33 -12.73 -0.75 7.84
C VAL A 33 -13.52 0.13 6.85
N GLY A 34 -12.95 1.25 6.39
CA GLY A 34 -13.58 2.12 5.40
C GLY A 34 -13.67 1.50 3.99
N ASN A 35 -12.89 0.44 3.72
CA ASN A 35 -12.81 -0.22 2.43
C ASN A 35 -13.10 -1.72 2.57
N PRO A 36 -14.37 -2.16 2.43
CA PRO A 36 -14.77 -3.54 2.72
C PRO A 36 -14.07 -4.58 1.83
N VAL A 37 -13.72 -4.21 0.60
CA VAL A 37 -12.99 -5.08 -0.33
C VAL A 37 -11.57 -5.28 0.17
N MET A 38 -10.86 -4.20 0.52
CA MET A 38 -9.48 -4.30 1.01
C MET A 38 -9.38 -4.97 2.37
N LEU A 39 -10.35 -4.74 3.27
CA LEU A 39 -10.47 -5.44 4.55
C LEU A 39 -10.57 -6.96 4.35
N THR A 40 -11.37 -7.42 3.38
CA THR A 40 -11.54 -8.85 3.09
C THR A 40 -10.21 -9.48 2.67
N VAL A 41 -9.46 -8.80 1.79
CA VAL A 41 -8.14 -9.26 1.37
C VAL A 41 -7.17 -9.27 2.55
N TYR A 42 -7.17 -8.23 3.39
CA TYR A 42 -6.33 -8.15 4.58
C TYR A 42 -6.57 -9.31 5.56
N VAL A 43 -7.83 -9.64 5.84
CA VAL A 43 -8.19 -10.79 6.69
C VAL A 43 -7.76 -12.11 6.04
N GLY A 44 -7.92 -12.25 4.71
CA GLY A 44 -7.41 -13.39 3.97
C GLY A 44 -5.88 -13.53 4.04
N SER A 45 -5.14 -12.43 3.95
CA SER A 45 -3.68 -12.39 4.13
C SER A 45 -3.28 -12.87 5.52
N LEU A 46 -3.95 -12.37 6.57
CA LEU A 46 -3.73 -12.82 7.95
C LEU A 46 -4.02 -14.32 8.12
N PHE A 47 -5.12 -14.80 7.56
CA PHE A 47 -5.50 -16.21 7.65
C PHE A 47 -4.49 -17.12 6.95
N THR A 48 -4.06 -16.77 5.74
CA THR A 48 -3.03 -17.53 5.01
C THR A 48 -1.67 -17.49 5.71
N THR A 49 -1.29 -16.36 6.33
CA THR A 49 -0.09 -16.29 7.16
C THR A 49 -0.19 -17.23 8.37
N ALA A 50 -1.35 -17.28 9.03
CA ALA A 50 -1.59 -18.21 10.14
C ALA A 50 -1.51 -19.68 9.70
N LEU A 51 -2.07 -20.01 8.52
CA LEU A 51 -1.95 -21.34 7.93
C LEU A 51 -0.50 -21.70 7.61
N PHE A 52 0.29 -20.75 7.10
CA PHE A 52 1.71 -20.96 6.85
C PHE A 52 2.47 -21.29 8.15
N VAL A 53 2.26 -20.50 9.21
CA VAL A 53 2.87 -20.74 10.53
C VAL A 53 2.45 -22.10 11.08
N ARG A 54 1.17 -22.48 10.95
CA ARG A 54 0.68 -23.80 11.35
C ARG A 54 1.35 -24.92 10.55
N SER A 55 1.46 -24.76 9.23
CA SER A 55 2.09 -25.76 8.34
C SER A 55 3.56 -25.98 8.68
N LEU A 56 4.28 -24.93 9.09
CA LEU A 56 5.65 -25.05 9.59
C LEU A 56 5.76 -25.76 10.94
N ALA A 57 4.80 -25.54 11.85
CA ALA A 57 4.89 -26.04 13.23
C ALA A 57 4.40 -27.49 13.40
N VAL A 58 3.31 -27.86 12.72
CA VAL A 58 2.60 -29.15 12.92
C VAL A 58 2.70 -30.05 11.67
N GLY A 59 3.15 -29.50 10.54
CA GLY A 59 2.95 -30.12 9.23
C GLY A 59 1.54 -29.89 8.71
N GLY A 60 1.36 -29.99 7.40
CA GLY A 60 0.08 -29.82 6.72
C GLY A 60 0.03 -30.63 5.43
N GLU A 61 -1.16 -30.75 4.85
CA GLU A 61 -1.37 -31.45 3.57
C GLU A 61 -0.66 -30.74 2.41
N GLU A 62 -0.61 -29.40 2.45
CA GLU A 62 -0.02 -28.56 1.42
C GLU A 62 1.40 -28.09 1.79
N SER A 63 2.24 -27.92 0.76
CA SER A 63 3.62 -27.42 0.92
C SER A 63 3.66 -26.05 1.59
N PRO A 64 4.43 -25.87 2.68
CA PRO A 64 4.57 -24.57 3.35
C PRO A 64 5.00 -23.45 2.40
N TRP A 65 5.81 -23.76 1.38
CA TRP A 65 6.28 -22.76 0.41
C TRP A 65 5.18 -22.26 -0.51
N PHE A 66 4.22 -23.12 -0.84
CA PHE A 66 3.06 -22.69 -1.62
C PHE A 66 2.18 -21.73 -0.80
N ILE A 67 1.91 -22.06 0.47
CA ILE A 67 1.12 -21.19 1.36
C ILE A 67 1.84 -19.86 1.58
N LEU A 68 3.17 -19.88 1.76
CA LEU A 68 3.97 -18.67 1.86
C LEU A 68 3.87 -17.81 0.60
N ALA A 69 4.02 -18.39 -0.58
CA ALA A 69 3.92 -17.67 -1.85
C ALA A 69 2.55 -16.99 -2.00
N VAL A 70 1.47 -17.69 -1.70
CA VAL A 70 0.11 -17.12 -1.71
C VAL A 70 -0.01 -15.99 -0.69
N SER A 71 0.43 -16.20 0.55
CA SER A 71 0.32 -15.20 1.61
C SER A 71 1.12 -13.93 1.28
N VAL A 72 2.34 -14.07 0.77
CA VAL A 72 3.17 -12.94 0.31
C VAL A 72 2.48 -12.19 -0.82
N TRP A 73 1.86 -12.89 -1.76
CA TRP A 73 1.13 -12.25 -2.86
C TRP A 73 -0.09 -11.46 -2.36
N LEU A 74 -0.84 -12.00 -1.40
CA LEU A 74 -1.97 -11.30 -0.78
C LEU A 74 -1.50 -10.07 0.04
N TRP A 75 -0.39 -10.16 0.76
CA TRP A 75 0.19 -8.99 1.42
C TRP A 75 0.66 -7.93 0.42
N PHE A 76 1.24 -8.35 -0.70
CA PHE A 76 1.65 -7.46 -1.77
C PHE A 76 0.45 -6.73 -2.39
N THR A 77 -0.68 -7.39 -2.63
CA THR A 77 -1.87 -6.72 -3.17
C THR A 77 -2.45 -5.70 -2.21
N VAL A 78 -2.45 -5.98 -0.90
CA VAL A 78 -2.86 -5.01 0.13
C VAL A 78 -1.95 -3.79 0.11
N LEU A 79 -0.64 -4.00 0.16
CA LEU A 79 0.34 -2.91 0.13
C LEU A 79 0.24 -2.07 -1.15
N PHE A 80 0.04 -2.73 -2.29
CA PHE A 80 -0.10 -2.05 -3.58
C PHE A 80 -1.36 -1.17 -3.63
N ALA A 81 -2.49 -1.67 -3.13
CA ALA A 81 -3.72 -0.89 -3.04
C ALA A 81 -3.56 0.32 -2.11
N ASN A 82 -2.99 0.11 -0.92
CA ASN A 82 -2.71 1.20 0.03
C ASN A 82 -1.77 2.25 -0.58
N PHE A 83 -0.77 1.82 -1.34
CA PHE A 83 0.14 2.70 -2.07
C PHE A 83 -0.58 3.50 -3.16
N ALA A 84 -1.44 2.86 -3.95
CA ALA A 84 -2.23 3.53 -4.97
C ALA A 84 -3.14 4.60 -4.37
N GLU A 85 -3.75 4.30 -3.22
CA GLU A 85 -4.57 5.23 -2.46
C GLU A 85 -3.75 6.42 -1.93
N ALA A 86 -2.60 6.16 -1.30
CA ALA A 86 -1.69 7.20 -0.82
C ALA A 86 -1.16 8.10 -1.96
N MET A 87 -0.86 7.52 -3.12
CA MET A 87 -0.46 8.25 -4.31
C MET A 87 -1.59 9.16 -4.84
N ALA A 88 -2.84 8.69 -4.81
CA ALA A 88 -4.00 9.48 -5.20
C ALA A 88 -4.19 10.69 -4.27
N GLU A 89 -4.11 10.47 -2.95
CA GLU A 89 -4.20 11.55 -1.96
C GLU A 89 -3.06 12.56 -2.06
N ALA A 90 -1.82 12.09 -2.25
CA ALA A 90 -0.66 12.97 -2.30
C ALA A 90 -0.75 13.97 -3.47
N ARG A 91 -1.30 13.55 -4.61
CA ARG A 91 -1.57 14.44 -5.74
C ARG A 91 -2.71 15.43 -5.44
N GLY A 92 -3.78 14.96 -4.80
CA GLY A 92 -4.89 15.83 -4.37
C GLY A 92 -4.43 16.93 -3.41
N LYS A 93 -3.63 16.57 -2.40
CA LYS A 93 -3.04 17.52 -1.42
C LYS A 93 -2.11 18.52 -2.11
N ALA A 94 -1.23 18.07 -3.01
CA ALA A 94 -0.32 18.95 -3.74
C ALA A 94 -1.05 19.98 -4.64
N GLN A 95 -2.15 19.58 -5.29
CA GLN A 95 -2.97 20.49 -6.09
C GLN A 95 -3.71 21.51 -5.22
N ALA A 96 -4.28 21.08 -4.09
CA ALA A 96 -4.97 21.97 -3.16
C ALA A 96 -4.03 23.02 -2.53
N ASP A 97 -2.81 22.63 -2.17
CA ASP A 97 -1.80 23.55 -1.63
C ASP A 97 -1.33 24.57 -2.68
N ALA A 98 -1.23 24.18 -3.96
CA ALA A 98 -0.90 25.11 -5.04
C ALA A 98 -1.99 26.18 -5.21
N LEU A 99 -3.27 25.79 -5.15
CA LEU A 99 -4.42 26.71 -5.20
C LEU A 99 -4.44 27.68 -4.01
N ARG A 100 -4.17 27.20 -2.78
CA ARG A 100 -4.10 28.05 -1.58
C ARG A 100 -2.99 29.10 -1.64
N ARG A 101 -1.85 28.78 -2.27
CA ARG A 101 -0.72 29.71 -2.44
C ARG A 101 -0.92 30.70 -3.59
N ALA A 102 -1.84 30.42 -4.51
CA ALA A 102 -2.16 31.29 -5.63
C ALA A 102 -3.24 32.34 -5.28
N ARG A 103 -3.88 32.22 -4.12
CA ARG A 103 -4.82 33.18 -3.56
C ARG A 103 -4.12 34.09 -2.55
#